data_AF-A0A0P9RKF3-F1
#
_entry.id   AF-A0A0P9RKF3-F1
#
_cell.length_a   1.000
_cell.length_b   1.000
_cell.length_c   1.000
_cell.angle_alpha   90.00
_cell.angle_beta   90.00
_cell.angle_gamma   90.00
#
_symmetry.space_group_name_H-M   'P 1'
#
loop_
_entity.id
_entity.type
_entity.pdbx_description
1 polymer ?
#
loop_
_entity_poly.entity_id
_entity_poly.type
_entity_poly.pdbx_seq_one_letter_code
_entity_poly.pdbx_strand_id
1 'polypeptide(L)'
;MTSLRLFMNSSLSRRKILQCACCLPVAAALMELPSIANAAAPTSPRTSLTAEQALKALRDGNDAFMKDKEINVERNRDRRLEIAKGQTPFCILISCSDSRVPPELLFGRGLGELFIVRNAGNTVDTAALGSIEYGVSQLGVPLVVVMGHEKCGAVAAAVSVVEDNTVYPGAIGQMIEPILPAVLTAKSKKGTSLLEDSVKANVQRTVARLRTASEPTLMNPIKDGKVKVVGAYYSLENGKVDFFDV
;
A
#
# COMPACT_ATOMS: atom_id res chain seq x y z
N MET A 1 -53.81 38.96 33.47
CA MET A 1 -53.33 37.98 34.47
C MET A 1 -54.27 36.78 34.44
N THR A 2 -53.71 35.56 34.60
CA THR A 2 -54.35 34.23 34.81
C THR A 2 -55.26 33.70 33.67
N SER A 3 -54.77 32.80 32.81
CA SER A 3 -54.58 31.33 32.96
C SER A 3 -55.89 30.53 32.89
N LEU A 4 -56.04 29.61 31.93
CA LEU A 4 -56.35 28.20 32.20
C LEU A 4 -56.25 27.32 30.93
N ARG A 5 -55.64 26.15 31.10
CA ARG A 5 -55.56 25.01 30.17
C ARG A 5 -56.87 24.20 30.19
N LEU A 6 -57.24 23.50 29.11
CA LEU A 6 -57.22 22.02 28.99
C LEU A 6 -57.87 21.49 27.69
N PHE A 7 -57.42 20.29 27.32
CA PHE A 7 -57.75 19.40 26.21
C PHE A 7 -59.24 19.08 25.97
N MET A 8 -59.60 18.75 24.71
CA MET A 8 -60.30 17.48 24.41
C MET A 8 -60.34 17.12 22.91
N ASN A 9 -60.22 15.81 22.69
CA ASN A 9 -60.28 15.02 21.45
C ASN A 9 -61.61 15.13 20.70
N SER A 10 -61.60 14.88 19.38
CA SER A 10 -62.47 13.85 18.79
C SER A 10 -62.11 13.50 17.35
N SER A 11 -62.20 12.20 17.11
CA SER A 11 -61.87 11.38 15.94
C SER A 11 -62.72 11.67 14.71
N LEU A 12 -62.15 11.43 13.52
CA LEU A 12 -62.92 10.88 12.40
C LEU A 12 -62.14 9.79 11.64
N SER A 13 -62.92 8.80 11.20
CA SER A 13 -62.57 7.40 10.97
C SER A 13 -62.19 7.05 9.52
N ARG A 14 -61.46 5.94 9.39
CA ARG A 14 -61.07 5.25 8.15
C ARG A 14 -62.31 4.67 7.44
N ARG A 15 -62.91 5.39 6.47
CA ARG A 15 -63.59 4.87 5.25
C ARG A 15 -64.55 5.92 4.65
N LYS A 16 -63.98 6.83 3.86
CA LYS A 16 -64.58 7.45 2.67
C LYS A 16 -63.39 7.73 1.73
N ILE A 17 -62.80 6.70 1.13
CA ILE A 17 -63.09 6.22 -0.23
C ILE A 17 -63.17 7.37 -1.24
N LEU A 18 -62.12 7.42 -2.06
CA LEU A 18 -62.06 7.79 -3.48
C LEU A 18 -63.16 8.72 -3.99
N GLN A 19 -62.77 9.96 -4.29
CA GLN A 19 -63.09 10.64 -5.55
C GLN A 19 -62.37 11.99 -5.58
N CYS A 20 -61.34 12.08 -6.42
CA CYS A 20 -61.04 13.21 -7.30
C CYS A 20 -59.65 13.00 -7.87
N ALA A 21 -59.63 12.48 -9.09
CA ALA A 21 -58.50 12.61 -10.00
C ALA A 21 -58.33 14.10 -10.31
N CYS A 22 -57.32 14.72 -9.69
CA CYS A 22 -56.77 15.97 -10.16
C CYS A 22 -55.30 15.72 -10.49
N CYS A 23 -55.01 15.77 -11.78
CA CYS A 23 -53.70 15.73 -12.37
C CYS A 23 -52.78 16.75 -11.70
N LEU A 24 -51.82 16.27 -10.91
CA LEU A 24 -50.57 16.97 -10.68
C LEU A 24 -49.49 16.04 -11.23
N PRO A 25 -48.66 16.49 -12.19
CA PRO A 25 -47.50 15.73 -12.56
C PRO A 25 -46.57 15.79 -11.35
N VAL A 26 -46.46 14.68 -10.61
CA VAL A 26 -45.27 14.47 -9.79
C VAL A 26 -44.15 14.31 -10.81
N ALA A 27 -43.50 15.42 -11.13
CA ALA A 27 -42.23 15.38 -11.83
C ALA A 27 -41.30 14.55 -10.94
N ALA A 28 -41.15 13.27 -11.27
CA ALA A 28 -40.08 12.45 -10.77
C ALA A 28 -38.81 13.10 -11.32
N ALA A 29 -38.26 14.05 -10.57
CA ALA A 29 -36.90 14.51 -10.77
C ALA A 29 -36.03 13.28 -10.51
N LEU A 30 -35.71 12.55 -11.58
CA LEU A 30 -34.60 11.63 -11.62
C LEU A 30 -33.37 12.48 -11.30
N MET A 31 -33.03 12.56 -10.01
CA MET A 31 -31.70 13.00 -9.60
C MET A 31 -30.74 11.98 -10.17
N GLU A 32 -30.20 12.28 -11.36
CA GLU A 32 -29.01 11.61 -11.84
C GLU A 32 -27.96 11.81 -10.76
N LEU A 33 -27.63 10.72 -10.05
CA LEU A 33 -26.49 10.71 -9.15
C LEU A 33 -25.29 11.14 -9.99
N PRO A 34 -24.50 12.14 -9.56
CA PRO A 34 -23.36 12.59 -10.33
C PRO A 34 -22.49 11.36 -10.60
N SER A 35 -22.29 11.06 -11.89
CA SER A 35 -21.35 10.03 -12.31
C SER A 35 -20.02 10.38 -11.67
N ILE A 36 -19.53 9.52 -10.78
CA ILE A 36 -18.21 9.70 -10.19
C ILE A 36 -17.24 9.66 -11.36
N ALA A 37 -16.70 10.81 -11.73
CA ALA A 37 -15.70 10.91 -12.76
C ALA A 37 -14.44 10.24 -12.22
N ASN A 38 -14.13 9.03 -12.70
CA ASN A 38 -12.84 8.42 -12.45
C ASN A 38 -11.76 9.35 -13.02
N ALA A 39 -10.65 9.50 -12.29
CA ALA A 39 -9.49 10.24 -12.79
C ALA A 39 -9.15 9.77 -14.21
N ALA A 40 -8.93 10.75 -15.11
CA ALA A 40 -8.59 10.49 -16.50
C ALA A 40 -7.39 9.53 -16.60
N ALA A 41 -7.39 8.68 -17.63
CA ALA A 41 -6.28 7.76 -17.86
C ALA A 41 -4.96 8.55 -17.96
N PRO A 42 -3.88 8.11 -17.30
CA PRO A 42 -2.63 8.85 -17.26
C PRO A 42 -2.00 8.94 -18.64
N THR A 43 -1.59 10.14 -19.03
CA THR A 43 -0.92 10.46 -20.29
C THR A 43 0.61 10.37 -20.19
N SER A 44 1.15 10.12 -19.00
CA SER A 44 2.59 9.98 -18.79
C SER A 44 3.13 8.73 -19.48
N PRO A 45 4.35 8.78 -20.05
CA PRO A 45 5.05 7.60 -20.53
C PRO A 45 5.11 6.53 -19.43
N ARG A 46 5.03 5.26 -19.81
CA ARG A 46 5.13 4.10 -18.90
C ARG A 46 6.39 3.32 -19.23
N THR A 47 6.89 2.56 -18.27
CA THR A 47 7.96 1.61 -18.55
C THR A 47 7.52 0.58 -19.59
N SER A 48 8.46 0.12 -20.41
CA SER A 48 8.26 -1.01 -21.34
C SER A 48 8.60 -2.36 -20.69
N LEU A 49 9.12 -2.37 -19.46
CA LEU A 49 9.47 -3.60 -18.76
C LEU A 49 8.21 -4.36 -18.32
N THR A 50 8.25 -5.67 -18.49
CA THR A 50 7.31 -6.59 -17.80
C THR A 50 7.69 -6.74 -16.32
N ALA A 51 6.78 -7.29 -15.52
CA ALA A 51 7.03 -7.53 -14.10
C ALA A 51 8.25 -8.44 -13.85
N GLU A 52 8.46 -9.45 -14.71
CA GLU A 52 9.62 -10.35 -14.58
C GLU A 52 10.93 -9.67 -14.99
N GLN A 53 10.91 -8.84 -16.03
CA GLN A 53 12.10 -8.05 -16.41
C GLN A 53 12.44 -7.02 -15.34
N ALA A 54 11.43 -6.37 -14.74
CA ALA A 54 11.60 -5.48 -13.60
C ALA A 54 12.23 -6.22 -12.41
N LEU A 55 11.74 -7.41 -12.07
CA LEU A 55 12.28 -8.22 -10.97
C LEU A 55 13.71 -8.66 -11.26
N LYS A 56 14.00 -9.05 -12.50
CA LYS A 56 15.36 -9.39 -12.93
C LYS A 56 16.30 -8.18 -12.80
N ALA A 57 15.87 -6.99 -13.19
CA ALA A 57 16.68 -5.77 -13.07
C ALA A 57 17.05 -5.47 -11.60
N LEU A 58 16.14 -5.70 -10.65
CA LEU A 58 16.45 -5.58 -9.22
C LEU A 58 17.46 -6.64 -8.76
N ARG A 59 17.27 -7.91 -9.16
CA ARG A 59 18.20 -8.99 -8.82
C ARG A 59 19.61 -8.73 -9.36
N ASP A 60 19.71 -8.36 -10.64
CA ASP A 60 20.99 -8.02 -11.27
C ASP A 60 21.66 -6.82 -10.58
N GLY A 61 20.85 -5.83 -10.17
CA GLY A 61 21.31 -4.66 -9.41
C GLY A 61 21.86 -5.02 -8.03
N ASN A 62 21.16 -5.88 -7.29
CA ASN A 62 21.64 -6.34 -5.98
C ASN A 62 22.86 -7.25 -6.09
N ASP A 63 22.92 -8.11 -7.11
CA ASP A 63 24.12 -8.90 -7.42
C ASP A 63 25.34 -8.02 -7.73
N ALA A 64 25.13 -6.86 -8.35
CA ALA A 64 26.19 -5.88 -8.60
C ALA A 64 26.62 -5.19 -7.30
N PHE A 65 25.66 -4.80 -6.46
CA PHE A 65 25.90 -4.20 -5.14
C PHE A 65 26.71 -5.14 -4.23
N MET A 66 26.34 -6.42 -4.12
CA MET A 66 27.09 -7.42 -3.34
C MET A 66 28.53 -7.66 -3.82
N LYS A 67 28.84 -7.29 -5.06
CA LYS A 67 30.16 -7.48 -5.68
C LYS A 67 30.95 -6.17 -5.75
N ASP A 68 30.50 -5.12 -5.06
CA ASP A 68 31.08 -3.77 -5.08
C ASP A 68 31.31 -3.24 -6.50
N LYS A 69 30.45 -3.64 -7.44
CA LYS A 69 30.57 -3.17 -8.83
C LYS A 69 30.16 -1.71 -8.90
N GLU A 70 30.89 -0.94 -9.70
CA GLU A 70 30.51 0.44 -9.99
C GLU A 70 29.15 0.48 -10.69
N ILE A 71 28.22 1.23 -10.10
CA ILE A 71 26.87 1.40 -10.61
C ILE A 71 26.85 2.67 -11.44
N ASN A 72 26.90 2.51 -12.75
CA ASN A 72 26.81 3.63 -13.68
C ASN A 72 25.35 3.97 -13.95
N VAL A 73 24.79 4.83 -13.10
CA VAL A 73 23.42 5.36 -13.27
C VAL A 73 23.47 6.84 -13.62
N GLU A 74 22.61 7.24 -14.55
CA GLU A 74 22.50 8.63 -14.96
C GLU A 74 21.92 9.49 -13.83
N ARG A 75 22.74 10.39 -13.31
CA ARG A 75 22.37 11.35 -12.24
C ARG A 75 22.67 12.80 -12.63
N ASN A 76 23.07 13.02 -13.88
CA ASN A 76 23.48 14.32 -14.41
C ASN A 76 22.29 15.29 -14.55
N ARG A 77 22.59 16.54 -14.92
CA ARG A 77 21.57 17.60 -15.08
C ARG A 77 20.55 17.25 -16.16
N ASP A 78 20.98 16.65 -17.26
CA ASP A 78 20.11 16.34 -18.39
C ASP A 78 19.07 15.30 -18.01
N ARG A 79 19.48 14.25 -17.29
CA ARG A 79 18.55 13.27 -16.73
C ARG A 79 17.53 13.91 -15.79
N ARG A 80 17.95 14.85 -14.93
CA ARG A 80 17.01 15.59 -14.05
C ARG A 80 15.99 16.42 -14.83
N LEU A 81 16.41 17.08 -15.91
CA LEU A 81 15.53 17.87 -16.78
C LEU A 81 14.55 16.99 -17.57
N GLU A 82 14.97 15.78 -17.94
CA GLU A 82 14.11 14.78 -18.56
C GLU A 82 13.00 14.35 -17.58
N ILE A 83 13.36 13.86 -16.38
CA ILE A 83 12.39 13.33 -15.42
C ILE A 83 11.49 14.41 -14.79
N ALA A 84 11.90 15.69 -14.85
CA ALA A 84 11.06 16.79 -14.44
C ALA A 84 9.78 16.92 -15.30
N LYS A 85 9.74 16.31 -16.50
CA LYS A 85 8.57 16.28 -17.38
C LYS A 85 7.66 15.09 -17.11
N GLY A 86 8.15 14.07 -16.41
CA GLY A 86 7.42 12.84 -16.13
C GLY A 86 8.35 11.72 -15.69
N GLN A 87 7.80 10.73 -14.98
CA GLN A 87 8.55 9.59 -14.46
C GLN A 87 8.00 8.27 -14.99
N THR A 88 8.88 7.30 -15.17
CA THR A 88 8.58 5.95 -15.71
C THR A 88 9.14 4.86 -14.79
N PRO A 89 8.81 4.85 -13.49
CA PRO A 89 9.33 3.83 -12.59
C PRO A 89 8.87 2.44 -13.02
N PHE A 90 9.71 1.45 -12.84
CA PHE A 90 9.38 0.06 -13.18
C PHE A 90 9.08 -0.80 -11.95
N CYS A 91 9.33 -0.28 -10.75
CA CYS A 91 9.06 -0.95 -9.49
C CYS A 91 8.53 0.02 -8.43
N ILE A 92 7.46 -0.37 -7.76
CA ILE A 92 7.04 0.21 -6.47
C ILE A 92 7.77 -0.59 -5.40
N LEU A 93 8.65 0.05 -4.64
CA LEU A 93 9.35 -0.59 -3.54
C LEU A 93 8.84 -0.06 -2.20
N ILE A 94 8.25 -0.97 -1.43
CA ILE A 94 7.81 -0.72 -0.06
C ILE A 94 8.93 -1.22 0.86
N SER A 95 9.60 -0.31 1.55
CA SER A 95 10.79 -0.62 2.36
C SER A 95 10.79 0.12 3.69
N CYS A 96 11.63 -0.31 4.63
CA CYS A 96 11.76 0.32 5.93
C CYS A 96 12.43 1.70 5.82
N SER A 97 12.09 2.64 6.71
CA SER A 97 12.81 3.92 6.87
C SER A 97 14.23 3.78 7.43
N ASP A 98 14.68 2.56 7.75
CA ASP A 98 16.03 2.28 8.26
C ASP A 98 17.11 2.86 7.34
N SER A 99 18.01 3.67 7.90
CA SER A 99 19.04 4.39 7.14
C SER A 99 20.07 3.46 6.48
N ARG A 100 20.16 2.20 6.92
CA ARG A 100 21.04 1.17 6.37
C ARG A 100 20.42 0.43 5.18
N VAL A 101 19.19 0.77 4.81
CA VAL A 101 18.44 0.12 3.72
C VAL A 101 18.14 1.15 2.61
N PRO A 102 19.15 1.67 1.87
CA PRO A 102 18.96 2.64 0.79
C PRO A 102 18.59 1.97 -0.55
N PRO A 103 17.32 1.96 -0.98
CA PRO A 103 16.87 1.18 -2.15
C PRO A 103 17.66 1.38 -3.44
N GLU A 104 17.91 2.63 -3.79
CA GLU A 104 18.57 3.01 -5.04
C GLU A 104 20.01 2.51 -5.08
N LEU A 105 20.69 2.46 -3.91
CA LEU A 105 22.03 1.90 -3.82
C LEU A 105 21.99 0.36 -3.88
N LEU A 106 21.09 -0.27 -3.12
CA LEU A 106 20.96 -1.73 -3.06
C LEU A 106 20.66 -2.38 -4.41
N PHE A 107 19.94 -1.67 -5.28
CA PHE A 107 19.53 -2.16 -6.60
C PHE A 107 20.24 -1.45 -7.76
N GLY A 108 21.19 -0.56 -7.45
CA GLY A 108 21.92 0.21 -8.43
C GLY A 108 21.03 0.97 -9.41
N ARG A 109 20.04 1.69 -8.88
CA ARG A 109 19.06 2.45 -9.65
C ARG A 109 19.29 3.95 -9.54
N GLY A 110 18.94 4.64 -10.61
CA GLY A 110 19.02 6.08 -10.77
C GLY A 110 17.67 6.78 -10.64
N LEU A 111 17.64 8.02 -11.10
CA LEU A 111 16.49 8.90 -10.92
C LEU A 111 15.31 8.46 -11.79
N GLY A 112 14.13 8.34 -11.17
CA GLY A 112 12.86 8.01 -11.84
C GLY A 112 12.64 6.52 -12.13
N GLU A 113 13.55 5.63 -11.73
CA GLU A 113 13.45 4.18 -11.98
C GLU A 113 12.63 3.43 -10.91
N LEU A 114 12.65 3.90 -9.66
CA LEU A 114 11.92 3.32 -8.54
C LEU A 114 10.88 4.30 -8.00
N PHE A 115 9.70 3.79 -7.67
CA PHE A 115 8.67 4.51 -6.92
C PHE A 115 8.70 4.00 -5.48
N ILE A 116 9.22 4.80 -4.55
CA ILE A 116 9.61 4.30 -3.22
C ILE A 116 8.61 4.76 -2.16
N VAL A 117 8.08 3.81 -1.40
CA VAL A 117 7.23 4.04 -0.23
C VAL A 117 7.99 3.54 1.01
N ARG A 118 8.28 4.44 1.96
CA ARG A 118 9.05 4.09 3.16
C ARG A 118 8.39 4.55 4.44
N ASN A 119 8.29 3.63 5.40
CA ASN A 119 7.96 3.89 6.79
C ASN A 119 8.67 2.86 7.68
N ALA A 120 8.69 3.09 9.00
CA ALA A 120 9.28 2.13 9.92
C ALA A 120 8.51 0.79 9.87
N GLY A 121 9.24 -0.33 9.64
CA GLY A 121 8.63 -1.66 9.57
C GLY A 121 7.89 -1.98 8.27
N ASN A 122 8.02 -1.13 7.23
CA ASN A 122 7.44 -1.34 5.89
C ASN A 122 5.95 -1.74 5.93
N THR A 123 5.20 -1.08 6.80
CA THR A 123 3.76 -1.27 6.98
C THR A 123 2.98 -0.55 5.87
N VAL A 124 1.71 -0.91 5.67
CA VAL A 124 0.85 -0.27 4.66
C VAL A 124 -0.32 0.42 5.36
N ASP A 125 -0.14 1.68 5.71
CA ASP A 125 -1.22 2.56 6.17
C ASP A 125 -1.99 3.15 4.96
N THR A 126 -2.89 4.10 5.21
CA THR A 126 -3.69 4.75 4.16
C THR A 126 -2.82 5.50 3.14
N ALA A 127 -1.77 6.20 3.61
CA ALA A 127 -0.89 6.97 2.73
C ALA A 127 -0.02 6.05 1.86
N ALA A 128 0.51 4.97 2.44
CA ALA A 128 1.26 3.95 1.73
C ALA A 128 0.37 3.25 0.69
N LEU A 129 -0.85 2.85 1.06
CA LEU A 129 -1.78 2.21 0.13
C LEU A 129 -2.13 3.11 -1.06
N GLY A 130 -2.49 4.38 -0.79
CA GLY A 130 -2.78 5.34 -1.85
C GLY A 130 -1.57 5.58 -2.77
N SER A 131 -0.35 5.57 -2.23
CA SER A 131 0.88 5.69 -3.02
C SER A 131 1.09 4.47 -3.92
N ILE A 132 0.83 3.26 -3.41
CA ILE A 132 0.91 2.01 -4.19
C ILE A 132 -0.12 2.02 -5.32
N GLU A 133 -1.37 2.37 -5.01
CA GLU A 133 -2.46 2.49 -6.00
C GLU A 133 -2.16 3.55 -7.05
N TYR A 134 -1.56 4.67 -6.67
CA TYR A 134 -1.09 5.69 -7.61
C TYR A 134 -0.01 5.13 -8.52
N GLY A 135 1.02 4.47 -7.99
CA GLY A 135 2.07 3.87 -8.82
C GLY A 135 1.52 2.83 -9.81
N VAL A 136 0.58 2.00 -9.38
CA VAL A 136 -0.04 0.97 -10.25
C VAL A 136 -0.96 1.62 -11.29
N SER A 137 -1.92 2.42 -10.86
CA SER A 137 -2.98 2.93 -11.74
C SER A 137 -2.54 4.14 -12.56
N GLN A 138 -1.71 5.02 -11.98
CA GLN A 138 -1.30 6.29 -12.59
C GLN A 138 0.03 6.19 -13.33
N LEU A 139 1.00 5.45 -12.79
CA LEU A 139 2.33 5.31 -13.41
C LEU A 139 2.49 4.00 -14.20
N GLY A 140 1.52 3.08 -14.09
CA GLY A 140 1.55 1.81 -14.83
C GLY A 140 2.69 0.89 -14.39
N VAL A 141 3.09 0.96 -13.12
CA VAL A 141 4.22 0.20 -12.60
C VAL A 141 3.89 -1.30 -12.57
N PRO A 142 4.69 -2.17 -13.21
CA PRO A 142 4.38 -3.59 -13.36
C PRO A 142 4.82 -4.46 -12.16
N LEU A 143 5.63 -3.95 -11.25
CA LEU A 143 6.18 -4.70 -10.12
C LEU A 143 6.00 -3.95 -8.80
N VAL A 144 5.48 -4.64 -7.80
CA VAL A 144 5.46 -4.18 -6.40
C VAL A 144 6.33 -5.13 -5.59
N VAL A 145 7.29 -4.58 -4.85
CA VAL A 145 8.15 -5.35 -3.94
C VAL A 145 7.92 -4.86 -2.52
N VAL A 146 7.58 -5.78 -1.61
CA VAL A 146 7.59 -5.52 -0.17
C VAL A 146 8.89 -6.07 0.40
N MET A 147 9.76 -5.20 0.90
CA MET A 147 11.09 -5.58 1.38
C MET A 147 11.23 -5.33 2.88
N GLY A 148 11.33 -6.42 3.64
CA GLY A 148 11.80 -6.40 5.02
C GLY A 148 13.33 -6.46 5.07
N HIS A 149 13.91 -6.29 6.26
CA HIS A 149 15.35 -6.38 6.44
C HIS A 149 15.76 -6.94 7.80
N GLU A 150 16.98 -7.44 7.85
CA GLU A 150 17.64 -7.94 9.05
C GLU A 150 17.67 -6.88 10.16
N LYS A 151 17.47 -7.30 11.41
CA LYS A 151 17.54 -6.45 12.61
C LYS A 151 16.66 -5.18 12.51
N CYS A 152 15.44 -5.32 11.97
CA CYS A 152 14.48 -4.23 11.87
C CYS A 152 14.00 -3.76 13.25
N GLY A 153 14.23 -2.48 13.57
CA GLY A 153 13.86 -1.91 14.88
C GLY A 153 12.36 -1.87 15.15
N ALA A 154 11.53 -1.60 14.13
CA ALA A 154 10.08 -1.61 14.28
C ALA A 154 9.52 -3.01 14.56
N VAL A 155 10.07 -4.04 13.91
CA VAL A 155 9.71 -5.43 14.18
C VAL A 155 10.23 -5.88 15.54
N ALA A 156 11.43 -5.47 15.94
CA ALA A 156 11.95 -5.74 17.28
C ALA A 156 11.08 -5.10 18.39
N ALA A 157 10.58 -3.89 18.16
CA ALA A 157 9.61 -3.26 19.06
C ALA A 157 8.29 -4.03 19.11
N ALA A 158 7.79 -4.53 17.97
CA ALA A 158 6.61 -5.40 17.97
C ALA A 158 6.86 -6.73 18.71
N VAL A 159 8.06 -7.29 18.63
CA VAL A 159 8.47 -8.48 19.40
C VAL A 159 8.44 -8.22 20.89
N SER A 160 9.02 -7.11 21.37
CA SER A 160 9.03 -6.78 22.81
C SER A 160 7.63 -6.49 23.38
N VAL A 161 6.68 -6.02 22.55
CA VAL A 161 5.26 -5.94 22.94
C VAL A 161 4.70 -7.34 23.21
N VAL A 162 4.98 -8.31 22.32
CA VAL A 162 4.43 -9.68 22.40
C VAL A 162 5.11 -10.54 23.47
N GLU A 163 6.41 -10.35 23.70
CA GLU A 163 7.18 -11.16 24.66
C GLU A 163 7.19 -10.55 26.07
N ASP A 164 7.36 -9.23 26.15
CA ASP A 164 7.66 -8.55 27.41
C ASP A 164 6.53 -7.63 27.87
N ASN A 165 5.42 -7.54 27.12
CA ASN A 165 4.34 -6.57 27.33
C ASN A 165 4.85 -5.11 27.33
N THR A 166 5.88 -4.84 26.52
CA THR A 166 6.44 -3.49 26.38
C THR A 166 5.39 -2.54 25.84
N VAL A 167 5.35 -1.31 26.36
CA VAL A 167 4.46 -0.24 25.88
C VAL A 167 5.29 0.87 25.26
N TYR A 168 4.98 1.21 23.99
CA TYR A 168 5.60 2.33 23.29
C TYR A 168 4.65 3.53 23.25
N PRO A 169 5.05 4.71 23.78
CA PRO A 169 4.20 5.89 23.80
C PRO A 169 4.09 6.56 22.43
N GLY A 170 3.08 7.43 22.30
CA GLY A 170 2.87 8.25 21.12
C GLY A 170 2.56 7.42 19.86
N ALA A 171 2.99 7.93 18.70
CA ALA A 171 2.70 7.30 17.42
C ALA A 171 3.43 5.97 17.19
N ILE A 172 4.46 5.64 17.98
CA ILE A 172 5.24 4.40 17.80
C ILE A 172 4.36 3.17 18.02
N GLY A 173 3.55 3.17 19.09
CA GLY A 173 2.66 2.04 19.39
C GLY A 173 1.67 1.74 18.26
N GLN A 174 0.99 2.79 17.76
CA GLN A 174 0.07 2.66 16.61
C GLN A 174 0.79 2.24 15.33
N MET A 175 2.01 2.72 15.10
CA MET A 175 2.80 2.38 13.93
C MET A 175 3.20 0.90 13.89
N ILE A 176 3.55 0.30 15.05
CA ILE A 176 3.96 -1.12 15.12
C ILE A 176 2.78 -2.09 15.29
N GLU A 177 1.59 -1.61 15.65
CA GLU A 177 0.40 -2.46 15.85
C GLU A 177 0.09 -3.38 14.65
N PRO A 178 0.17 -2.93 13.37
CA PRO A 178 -0.04 -3.80 12.21
C PRO A 178 0.97 -4.96 12.08
N ILE A 179 2.12 -4.87 12.75
CA ILE A 179 3.20 -5.86 12.75
C ILE A 179 2.93 -6.98 13.76
N LEU A 180 2.20 -6.71 14.86
CA LEU A 180 1.97 -7.67 15.95
C LEU A 180 1.41 -9.03 15.48
N PRO A 181 0.46 -9.12 14.53
CA PRO A 181 -0.02 -10.40 14.03
C PRO A 181 1.08 -11.25 13.36
N ALA A 182 2.06 -10.60 12.72
CA ALA A 182 3.19 -11.30 12.12
C ALA A 182 4.11 -11.91 13.19
N VAL A 183 4.34 -11.18 14.28
CA VAL A 183 5.10 -11.67 15.44
C VAL A 183 4.42 -12.87 16.08
N LEU A 184 3.11 -12.80 16.31
CA LEU A 184 2.34 -13.91 16.87
C LEU A 184 2.40 -15.17 15.98
N THR A 185 2.34 -14.98 14.65
CA THR A 185 2.48 -16.05 13.67
C THR A 185 3.88 -16.66 13.67
N ALA A 186 4.93 -15.84 13.79
CA ALA A 186 6.30 -16.32 13.89
C ALA A 186 6.53 -17.10 15.19
N LYS A 187 6.03 -16.59 16.32
CA LYS A 187 6.14 -17.22 17.65
C LYS A 187 5.49 -18.60 17.69
N SER A 188 4.35 -18.79 17.02
CA SER A 188 3.67 -20.09 16.99
C SER A 188 4.44 -21.17 16.22
N LYS A 189 5.28 -20.78 15.25
CA LYS A 189 6.11 -21.70 14.45
C LYS A 189 7.36 -22.19 15.18
N LYS A 190 7.75 -21.57 16.31
CA LYS A 190 8.92 -21.93 17.13
C LYS A 190 10.22 -22.07 16.32
N GLY A 191 10.47 -21.13 15.41
CA GLY A 191 11.71 -21.08 14.63
C GLY A 191 12.93 -20.67 15.47
N THR A 192 14.08 -20.57 14.82
CA THR A 192 15.37 -20.32 15.48
C THR A 192 15.59 -18.86 15.87
N SER A 193 14.94 -17.93 15.16
CA SER A 193 15.06 -16.48 15.40
C SER A 193 13.69 -15.82 15.27
N LEU A 194 13.06 -15.54 16.41
CA LEU A 194 11.74 -14.92 16.42
C LEU A 194 11.73 -13.59 15.65
N LEU A 195 12.77 -12.76 15.81
CA LEU A 195 12.86 -11.48 15.11
C LEU A 195 12.92 -11.66 13.60
N GLU A 196 13.79 -12.54 13.10
CA GLU A 196 13.93 -12.77 11.66
C GLU A 196 12.65 -13.36 11.06
N ASP A 197 12.08 -14.36 11.74
CA ASP A 197 10.82 -14.99 11.33
C ASP A 197 9.67 -13.98 11.35
N SER A 198 9.67 -13.04 12.30
CA SER A 198 8.68 -11.95 12.37
C SER A 198 8.84 -10.97 11.22
N VAL A 199 10.06 -10.62 10.81
CA VAL A 199 10.30 -9.77 9.63
C VAL A 199 9.75 -10.45 8.38
N LYS A 200 10.09 -11.72 8.16
CA LYS A 200 9.60 -12.50 7.00
C LYS A 200 8.08 -12.61 7.03
N ALA A 201 7.49 -12.95 8.18
CA ALA A 201 6.04 -13.02 8.34
C ALA A 201 5.34 -11.67 8.09
N ASN A 202 5.96 -10.55 8.46
CA ASN A 202 5.42 -9.21 8.21
C ASN A 202 5.39 -8.89 6.71
N VAL A 203 6.45 -9.24 5.99
CA VAL A 203 6.50 -9.13 4.52
C VAL A 203 5.42 -10.01 3.88
N GLN A 204 5.33 -11.28 4.29
CA GLN A 204 4.33 -12.22 3.78
C GLN A 204 2.90 -11.71 3.98
N ARG A 205 2.58 -11.23 5.19
CA ARG A 205 1.27 -10.65 5.52
C ARG A 205 0.96 -9.43 4.67
N THR A 206 1.94 -8.56 4.45
CA THR A 206 1.77 -7.35 3.63
C THR A 206 1.56 -7.70 2.17
N VAL A 207 2.33 -8.63 1.60
CA VAL A 207 2.13 -9.11 0.22
C VAL A 207 0.76 -9.76 0.07
N ALA A 208 0.36 -10.63 1.02
CA ALA A 208 -0.95 -11.25 1.00
C ALA A 208 -2.07 -10.20 1.02
N ARG A 209 -1.97 -9.20 1.91
CA ARG A 209 -2.92 -8.08 1.97
C ARG A 209 -3.04 -7.33 0.65
N LEU A 210 -1.93 -7.07 -0.03
CA LEU A 210 -1.94 -6.36 -1.33
C LEU A 210 -2.53 -7.23 -2.44
N ARG A 211 -2.25 -8.55 -2.44
CA ARG A 211 -2.80 -9.50 -3.42
C ARG A 211 -4.29 -9.76 -3.23
N THR A 212 -4.77 -9.70 -2.00
CA THR A 212 -6.19 -9.90 -1.64
C THR A 212 -6.90 -8.59 -1.31
N ALA A 213 -6.34 -7.44 -1.71
CA ALA A 213 -7.02 -6.15 -1.56
C ALA A 213 -8.38 -6.22 -2.26
N SER A 214 -9.39 -5.50 -1.76
CA SER A 214 -10.71 -5.45 -2.40
C SER A 214 -10.81 -4.37 -3.48
N GLU A 215 -9.81 -3.49 -3.57
CA GLU A 215 -9.82 -2.35 -4.47
C GLU A 215 -9.52 -2.78 -5.92
N PRO A 216 -10.41 -2.51 -6.89
CA PRO A 216 -10.23 -2.92 -8.28
C PRO A 216 -8.94 -2.39 -8.93
N THR A 217 -8.44 -1.26 -8.44
CA THR A 217 -7.21 -0.59 -8.89
C THR A 217 -5.96 -1.46 -8.71
N LEU A 218 -5.93 -2.33 -7.70
CA LEU A 218 -4.86 -3.33 -7.50
C LEU A 218 -5.28 -4.72 -7.95
N MET A 219 -6.52 -5.13 -7.64
CA MET A 219 -6.98 -6.49 -7.94
C MET A 219 -6.92 -6.86 -9.41
N ASN A 220 -7.47 -6.00 -10.28
CA ASN A 220 -7.62 -6.31 -11.70
C ASN A 220 -6.27 -6.45 -12.40
N PRO A 221 -5.32 -5.51 -12.30
CA PRO A 221 -4.02 -5.66 -12.95
C PRO A 221 -3.20 -6.83 -12.39
N ILE A 222 -3.38 -7.23 -11.12
CA ILE A 222 -2.77 -8.43 -10.56
C ILE A 222 -3.37 -9.69 -11.20
N LYS A 223 -4.71 -9.80 -11.25
CA LYS A 223 -5.42 -10.93 -11.88
C LYS A 223 -5.10 -11.07 -13.37
N ASP A 224 -4.95 -9.95 -14.08
CA ASP A 224 -4.59 -9.90 -15.50
C ASP A 224 -3.11 -10.26 -15.75
N GLY A 225 -2.30 -10.47 -14.70
CA GLY A 225 -0.87 -10.71 -14.81
C GLY A 225 -0.04 -9.49 -15.24
N LYS A 226 -0.63 -8.30 -15.24
CA LYS A 226 0.05 -7.02 -15.58
C LYS A 226 0.91 -6.51 -14.43
N VAL A 227 0.51 -6.79 -13.20
CA VAL A 227 1.23 -6.41 -11.98
C VAL A 227 1.58 -7.65 -11.17
N LYS A 228 2.85 -7.76 -10.77
CA LYS A 228 3.33 -8.77 -9.82
C LYS A 228 3.63 -8.13 -8.49
N VAL A 229 3.19 -8.73 -7.39
CA VAL A 229 3.53 -8.31 -6.01
C VAL A 229 4.42 -9.37 -5.39
N VAL A 230 5.65 -9.08 -4.98
CA VAL A 230 6.56 -10.07 -4.39
C VAL A 230 7.11 -9.61 -3.03
N GLY A 231 7.53 -10.59 -2.22
CA GLY A 231 8.25 -10.33 -0.98
C GLY A 231 9.77 -10.33 -1.20
N ALA A 232 10.48 -9.60 -0.35
CA ALA A 232 11.93 -9.61 -0.30
C ALA A 232 12.44 -9.45 1.14
N TYR A 233 13.63 -9.97 1.40
CA TYR A 233 14.35 -9.81 2.66
C TYR A 233 15.78 -9.36 2.38
N TYR A 234 16.18 -8.22 2.96
CA TYR A 234 17.52 -7.68 2.85
C TYR A 234 18.39 -8.06 4.07
N SER A 235 19.54 -8.69 3.83
CA SER A 235 20.55 -8.97 4.85
C SER A 235 21.50 -7.78 5.00
N LEU A 236 21.64 -7.29 6.22
CA LEU A 236 22.58 -6.22 6.55
C LEU A 236 24.03 -6.73 6.59
N GLU A 237 24.22 -8.02 6.85
CA GLU A 237 25.54 -8.64 6.97
C GLU A 237 26.29 -8.73 5.64
N ASN A 238 25.60 -9.14 4.57
CA ASN A 238 26.25 -9.44 3.28
C ASN A 238 25.67 -8.67 2.09
N GLY A 239 24.68 -7.80 2.32
CA GLY A 239 24.09 -6.96 1.28
C GLY A 239 23.10 -7.69 0.36
N LYS A 240 22.80 -8.96 0.59
CA LYS A 240 21.92 -9.77 -0.25
C LYS A 240 20.45 -9.42 -0.05
N VAL A 241 19.70 -9.39 -1.14
CA VAL A 241 18.24 -9.33 -1.15
C VAL A 241 17.69 -10.67 -1.65
N ASP A 242 17.08 -11.42 -0.75
CA ASP A 242 16.38 -12.67 -1.06
C ASP A 242 14.92 -12.38 -1.42
N PHE A 243 14.57 -12.56 -2.70
CA PHE A 243 13.20 -12.42 -3.20
C PHE A 243 12.44 -13.75 -3.06
N PHE A 244 11.18 -13.67 -2.64
CA PHE A 244 10.31 -14.84 -2.50
C PHE A 244 8.89 -14.54 -2.98
N ASP A 245 8.31 -15.53 -3.64
CA ASP A 245 6.89 -15.55 -3.98
C ASP A 245 6.13 -16.22 -2.83
N VAL A 246 4.97 -15.68 -2.47
CA VAL A 246 4.24 -15.99 -1.23
C VAL A 246 2.76 -16.24 -1.43
#